data_AF-A0A5W5EWS6-F1
#
_entry.id   AF-A0A5W5EWS6-F1
#
_cell.length_a   1.000
_cell.length_b   1.000
_cell.length_c   1.000
_cell.angle_alpha   90.00
_cell.angle_beta   90.00
_cell.angle_gamma   90.00
#
_symmetry.space_group_name_H-M   'P 1'
#
loop_
_entity.id
_entity.type
_entity.pdbx_description
1 polymer ?
#
loop_
_entity_poly.entity_id
_entity_poly.type
_entity_poly.pdbx_seq_one_letter_code
_entity_poly.pdbx_strand_id
1 'polypeptide(L)'
;DLGFIPLVTPTSQIVGTQAVLNVLTGERYKTIAKETAGILKGEYGHTPVPVNAALQARVLEGGAPVTCRPADLLRPELAELEADVRRQAQEKG
;
A
#
# COMPACT_ATOMS: atom_id res chain seq x y z
N ASP A 1 -7.18 -8.93 -10.54
CA ASP A 1 -6.45 -7.65 -10.39
C ASP A 1 -5.49 -7.65 -9.22
N LEU A 2 -5.97 -7.83 -7.99
CA LEU A 2 -5.14 -7.76 -6.78
C LEU A 2 -4.84 -9.13 -6.15
N GLY A 3 -4.69 -10.17 -6.97
CA GLY A 3 -4.19 -11.47 -6.51
C GLY A 3 -5.06 -12.24 -5.50
N PHE A 4 -6.38 -12.07 -5.53
CA PHE A 4 -7.34 -12.72 -4.61
C PHE A 4 -6.99 -12.59 -3.13
N ILE A 5 -6.49 -11.42 -2.71
CA ILE A 5 -6.29 -11.11 -1.29
C ILE A 5 -7.59 -11.32 -0.49
N PRO A 6 -7.50 -11.90 0.73
CA PRO A 6 -8.66 -12.00 1.62
C PRO A 6 -9.25 -10.62 1.90
N LEU A 7 -10.58 -10.50 1.92
CA LEU A 7 -11.28 -9.23 2.20
C LEU A 7 -11.46 -9.04 3.70
N VAL A 8 -10.37 -8.74 4.38
CA VAL A 8 -10.30 -8.43 5.82
C VAL A 8 -9.70 -7.05 6.01
N THR A 9 -9.70 -6.50 7.21
CA THR A 9 -8.96 -5.25 7.44
C THR A 9 -7.45 -5.49 7.31
N PRO A 10 -6.68 -4.62 6.63
CA PRO A 10 -7.11 -3.41 5.90
C PRO A 10 -7.50 -3.64 4.42
N THR A 11 -7.26 -4.82 3.85
CA THR A 11 -7.41 -5.12 2.41
C THR A 11 -8.84 -4.95 1.87
N SER A 12 -9.88 -5.19 2.68
CA SER A 12 -11.28 -4.98 2.31
C SER A 12 -11.57 -3.51 1.98
N GLN A 13 -11.00 -2.58 2.75
CA GLN A 13 -11.16 -1.15 2.55
C GLN A 13 -10.41 -0.67 1.31
N ILE A 14 -9.24 -1.25 1.04
CA ILE A 14 -8.43 -0.94 -0.15
C ILE A 14 -9.21 -1.35 -1.41
N VAL A 15 -9.71 -2.59 -1.45
CA VAL A 15 -10.53 -3.10 -2.56
C VAL A 15 -11.81 -2.29 -2.73
N GLY A 16 -12.51 -2.01 -1.62
CA GLY A 16 -13.74 -1.23 -1.63
C GLY A 16 -13.54 0.19 -2.17
N THR A 17 -12.54 0.91 -1.67
CA THR A 17 -12.20 2.26 -2.12
C THR A 17 -11.85 2.28 -3.61
N GLN A 18 -11.02 1.35 -4.07
CA GLN A 18 -10.66 1.26 -5.49
C GLN A 18 -11.86 0.94 -6.37
N ALA A 19 -12.77 0.06 -5.93
CA ALA A 19 -13.98 -0.26 -6.66
C ALA A 19 -14.90 0.97 -6.78
N VAL A 20 -15.09 1.74 -5.70
CA VAL A 20 -15.84 3.00 -5.73
C VAL A 20 -15.22 4.00 -6.70
N LEU A 21 -13.89 4.19 -6.68
CA LEU A 21 -13.19 5.06 -7.62
C LEU A 21 -13.42 4.63 -9.08
N ASN A 22 -13.36 3.34 -9.37
CA ASN A 22 -13.61 2.82 -10.72
C ASN A 22 -15.03 3.15 -11.21
N VAL A 23 -16.04 3.09 -10.33
CA VAL A 23 -17.42 3.43 -10.66
C VAL A 23 -17.58 4.94 -10.87
N LEU A 24 -17.12 5.75 -9.92
CA LEU A 24 -17.28 7.21 -9.96
C LEU A 24 -16.55 7.85 -11.15
N THR A 25 -15.41 7.30 -11.53
CA THR A 25 -14.62 7.81 -12.67
C THR A 25 -15.11 7.30 -14.03
N GLY A 26 -16.02 6.32 -14.05
CA GLY A 26 -16.55 5.70 -15.28
C GLY A 26 -15.57 4.80 -16.03
N GLU A 27 -14.36 4.60 -15.49
CA GLU A 27 -13.29 3.85 -16.15
C GLU A 27 -12.46 3.10 -15.09
N ARG A 28 -12.29 1.79 -15.28
CA ARG A 28 -11.57 0.95 -14.32
C ARG A 28 -10.10 1.38 -14.23
N TYR A 29 -9.65 1.65 -13.02
CA TYR A 29 -8.28 2.04 -12.69
C TYR A 29 -7.82 3.31 -13.42
N LYS A 30 -8.72 4.21 -13.84
CA LYS A 30 -8.33 5.53 -14.33
C LYS A 30 -7.41 6.22 -13.32
N THR A 31 -7.84 6.22 -12.06
CA THR A 31 -7.01 6.55 -10.89
C THR A 31 -6.77 5.28 -10.07
N ILE A 32 -5.52 5.04 -9.70
CA ILE A 32 -5.14 3.94 -8.79
C ILE A 32 -4.88 4.56 -7.42
N ALA A 33 -5.62 4.11 -6.40
CA ALA A 33 -5.41 4.55 -5.02
C ALA A 33 -4.01 4.12 -4.53
N LYS A 34 -3.43 4.90 -3.62
CA LYS A 34 -2.08 4.70 -3.10
C LYS A 34 -1.91 3.29 -2.52
N GLU A 35 -2.88 2.83 -1.73
CA GLU A 35 -2.84 1.54 -1.06
C GLU A 35 -3.00 0.38 -2.07
N THR A 36 -3.83 0.56 -3.11
CA THR A 36 -3.92 -0.39 -4.23
C THR A 36 -2.59 -0.53 -4.96
N ALA A 37 -1.92 0.61 -5.22
CA ALA A 37 -0.59 0.61 -5.80
C ALA A 37 0.43 -0.10 -4.90
N GLY A 38 0.36 0.09 -3.58
CA GLY A 38 1.22 -0.63 -2.63
C GLY A 38 1.04 -2.15 -2.68
N ILE A 39 -0.21 -2.65 -2.80
CA ILE A 39 -0.46 -4.09 -2.99
C ILE A 39 0.19 -4.57 -4.30
N LEU A 40 -0.01 -3.84 -5.39
CA LEU A 40 0.58 -4.16 -6.69
C LEU A 40 2.12 -4.13 -6.67
N LYS A 41 2.72 -3.24 -5.86
CA LYS A 41 4.17 -3.14 -5.64
C LYS A 41 4.73 -4.21 -4.70
N GLY A 42 3.88 -4.99 -4.01
CA GLY A 42 4.31 -5.98 -3.02
C GLY A 42 4.59 -5.40 -1.62
N GLU A 43 4.27 -4.13 -1.38
CA GLU A 43 4.54 -3.43 -0.11
C GLU A 43 3.71 -3.98 1.07
N TYR A 44 2.62 -4.69 0.77
CA TYR A 44 1.78 -5.38 1.76
C TYR A 44 2.13 -6.88 1.91
N GLY A 45 3.13 -7.37 1.18
CA GLY A 45 3.54 -8.77 1.15
C GLY A 45 2.99 -9.54 -0.05
N HIS A 46 3.07 -10.87 0.02
CA HIS A 46 2.72 -11.75 -1.08
C HIS A 46 1.20 -11.96 -1.20
N THR A 47 0.67 -11.80 -2.40
CA THR A 47 -0.74 -12.11 -2.70
C THR A 47 -0.92 -13.61 -2.96
N PRO A 48 -2.08 -14.22 -2.63
CA PRO A 48 -2.33 -15.65 -2.84
C PRO A 48 -2.11 -16.13 -4.28
N VAL A 49 -2.40 -15.29 -5.26
CA VAL A 49 -2.06 -15.52 -6.67
C VAL A 49 -1.40 -14.28 -7.28
N PRO A 50 -0.75 -14.39 -8.45
CA PRO A 50 -0.19 -13.22 -9.13
C PRO A 50 -1.23 -12.12 -9.37
N VAL A 51 -0.80 -10.87 -9.17
CA VAL A 51 -1.60 -9.68 -9.50
C VAL A 51 -1.69 -9.48 -11.01
N ASN A 52 -2.54 -8.56 -11.46
CA ASN A 52 -2.61 -8.20 -12.87
C ASN A 52 -1.30 -7.53 -13.31
N ALA A 53 -0.60 -8.16 -14.27
CA ALA A 53 0.72 -7.73 -14.73
C ALA A 53 0.73 -6.32 -15.34
N ALA A 54 -0.31 -5.93 -16.08
CA ALA A 54 -0.38 -4.60 -16.69
C ALA A 54 -0.56 -3.50 -15.64
N LEU A 55 -1.42 -3.74 -14.63
CA LEU A 55 -1.60 -2.81 -13.51
C LEU A 55 -0.33 -2.71 -12.65
N GLN A 56 0.33 -3.84 -12.39
CA GLN A 56 1.58 -3.89 -11.65
C GLN A 56 2.69 -3.13 -12.39
N ALA A 57 2.90 -3.39 -13.68
CA ALA A 57 3.89 -2.67 -14.49
C ALA A 57 3.63 -1.16 -14.49
N ARG A 58 2.36 -0.73 -14.58
CA ARG A 58 1.97 0.67 -14.54
C ARG A 58 2.36 1.36 -13.22
N VAL A 59 2.17 0.71 -12.07
CA VAL A 59 2.53 1.34 -10.78
C VAL A 59 4.01 1.22 -10.42
N LEU A 60 4.72 0.26 -11.02
CA LEU A 60 6.15 0.07 -10.81
C LEU A 60 7.00 1.06 -11.59
N GLU A 61 6.48 1.62 -12.69
CA GLU A 61 7.18 2.63 -13.51
C GLU A 61 8.60 2.20 -13.92
N GLY A 62 8.77 0.92 -14.27
CA GLY A 62 10.06 0.32 -14.63
C GLY A 62 10.87 -0.23 -13.46
N GLY A 63 10.41 -0.06 -12.21
CA GLY A 63 10.97 -0.70 -11.03
C GLY A 63 10.60 -2.19 -10.90
N ALA A 64 11.13 -2.81 -9.84
CA ALA A 64 10.82 -4.19 -9.47
C ALA A 64 9.88 -4.24 -8.26
N PRO A 65 8.97 -5.22 -8.17
CA PRO A 65 8.13 -5.40 -7.00
C PRO A 65 8.94 -5.85 -5.79
N VAL A 66 8.49 -5.46 -4.59
CA VAL A 66 8.99 -5.98 -3.32
C VAL A 66 8.63 -7.47 -3.22
N THR A 67 9.63 -8.29 -2.94
CA THR A 67 9.48 -9.77 -2.83
C THR A 67 9.92 -10.33 -1.48
N CYS A 68 10.55 -9.52 -0.63
CA CYS A 68 10.90 -9.89 0.75
C CYS A 68 9.76 -9.57 1.72
N ARG A 69 9.96 -9.87 3.02
CA ARG A 69 9.06 -9.41 4.08
C ARG A 69 9.15 -7.87 4.16
N PRO A 70 8.05 -7.11 3.99
CA PRO A 70 8.13 -5.65 3.88
C PRO A 70 8.84 -4.94 5.05
N ALA A 71 8.71 -5.48 6.27
CA ALA A 71 9.38 -4.94 7.45
C ALA A 71 10.91 -4.98 7.40
N ASP A 72 11.51 -5.80 6.52
CA ASP A 72 12.97 -5.86 6.34
C ASP A 72 13.52 -4.58 5.68
N LEU A 73 12.65 -3.77 5.08
CA LEU A 73 13.00 -2.48 4.47
C LEU A 73 12.85 -1.30 5.44
N LEU A 74 12.34 -1.54 6.65
CA LEU A 74 12.12 -0.51 7.66
C LEU A 74 13.31 -0.41 8.61
N ARG A 75 13.71 0.82 8.94
CA ARG A 75 14.71 1.07 9.98
C ARG A 75 14.02 1.07 11.36
N PRO A 76 14.72 0.68 12.45
CA PRO A 76 14.18 0.84 13.80
C PRO A 76 13.84 2.31 14.11
N GLU A 77 12.60 2.57 14.55
CA GLU A 77 12.07 3.95 14.68
C GLU A 77 11.77 4.38 16.13
N LEU A 78 11.77 3.46 17.10
CA LEU A 78 11.30 3.74 18.47
C LEU A 78 12.07 4.90 19.14
N ALA A 79 13.40 4.88 19.08
CA ALA A 79 14.22 5.92 19.71
C ALA A 79 14.01 7.31 19.08
N GLU A 80 13.76 7.36 17.77
CA GLU A 80 13.48 8.60 17.05
C GLU A 80 12.10 9.15 17.42
N LEU A 81 11.08 8.28 17.46
CA LEU A 81 9.72 8.64 17.85
C LEU A 81 9.64 9.10 19.31
N GLU A 82 10.35 8.45 20.24
CA GLU A 82 10.40 8.90 21.63
C GLU A 82 11.00 10.31 21.78
N ALA A 83 12.07 10.59 21.02
CA ALA A 83 12.69 11.92 21.02
C ALA A 83 11.77 12.98 20.42
N ASP A 84 11.06 12.67 19.34
CA ASP A 84 10.09 13.58 18.72
C ASP A 84 8.92 13.89 19.67
N VAL A 85 8.32 12.88 20.29
CA VAL A 85 7.22 13.08 21.26
C VAL A 85 7.66 13.92 22.45
N ARG A 86 8.85 13.67 23.01
CA ARG A 86 9.40 14.49 24.12
C ARG A 86 9.60 15.94 23.72
N ARG A 87 10.14 16.20 22.52
CA ARG A 87 10.29 17.55 21.98
C ARG A 87 8.94 18.24 21.82
N GLN A 88 7.96 17.58 21.19
CA GLN A 88 6.63 18.14 20.99
C GLN A 88 5.92 18.48 22.30
N ALA A 89 6.10 17.64 23.33
CA ALA A 89 5.55 17.90 24.66
C ALA A 89 6.16 19.15 25.33
N GLN A 90 7.44 19.44 25.10
CA GLN A 90 8.10 20.65 25.61
C GLN A 90 7.71 21.92 24.83
N GLU A 91 7.42 21.80 23.54
CA GLU A 91 7.06 22.95 22.70
C GLU A 91 5.58 23.35 22.82
N LYS A 92 4.70 22.40 23.15
CA LYS A 92 3.23 22.59 23.14
C LYS A 92 2.56 22.47 24.52
N GLY A 93 3.29 22.06 25.54
CA GLY A 93 2.82 22.01 26.93
C GLY A 93 3.20 23.28 27.68
#